data_AF-A0A624B8G5-F1
#
_entry.id   AF-A0A624B8G5-F1
#
_cell.length_a   1.000
_cell.length_b   1.000
_cell.length_c   1.000
_cell.angle_alpha   90.00
_cell.angle_beta   90.00
_cell.angle_gamma   90.00
#
_symmetry.space_group_name_H-M   'P 1'
#
loop_
_entity.id
_entity.type
_entity.pdbx_description
1 polymer ?
#
loop_
_entity_poly.entity_id
_entity_poly.type
_entity_poly.pdbx_seq_one_letter_code
_entity_poly.pdbx_strand_id
1 'polypeptide(L)'
;MHRKHLLAALIAAISGATIQAQAYNTVTVVESRPVTTQILPEMAAIQGVLGEILAMQTATGTAINQNSEKLATVIAQDGQATRQQMIFGNETQRLEDARQSYSVPDSICSESASGIATESKNASMSTASKLSKGGGVSNRNIRERLAVAAASPAREAYDGASIHAGYCTEAEYARFGGTAVCPSVGELPGGDSQVRSVYYGAGTADTPAALTWDQKQIDAATAYMKNTARPSAGRALGKGEVNTQSGRTYVGLQNEYNGIIDAASNPQLSLIADSAPNEATRKALAETLQSDSAAAYFDQIASKEAKSRGYMSTREFESFEAGRRYANTAYLTDLQEMQGDNLLRELVRTTSQINWQLNDLKEQIRQGNVIAGQQLALTARQYYEQRLSSLEMSVNQGNAR
;
A
#
# COMPACT_ATOMS: atom_id res chain seq x y z
N MET A 1 30.94 -4.46 90.35
CA MET A 1 29.78 -5.16 90.93
C MET A 1 28.62 -5.08 89.92
N HIS A 2 28.39 -6.16 89.16
CA HIS A 2 27.16 -6.99 89.17
C HIS A 2 25.90 -6.25 88.66
N ARG A 3 25.49 -6.41 87.39
CA ARG A 3 24.66 -7.48 86.74
C ARG A 3 23.13 -7.40 87.06
N LYS A 4 22.36 -7.18 85.97
CA LYS A 4 21.00 -7.70 85.62
C LYS A 4 19.83 -7.08 86.42
N HIS A 5 18.70 -6.65 85.85
CA HIS A 5 17.74 -7.27 84.91
C HIS A 5 17.02 -6.16 84.09
N LEU A 6 16.94 -6.19 82.74
CA LEU A 6 16.07 -6.94 81.81
C LEU A 6 14.55 -6.73 81.98
N LEU A 7 13.96 -6.14 80.93
CA LEU A 7 12.58 -6.19 80.42
C LEU A 7 11.41 -5.83 81.35
N ALA A 8 10.88 -4.62 81.16
CA ALA A 8 9.45 -4.35 80.88
C ALA A 8 9.22 -2.82 80.82
N ALA A 9 9.72 -2.17 79.77
CA ALA A 9 9.52 -0.73 79.56
C ALA A 9 8.90 -0.41 78.19
N LEU A 10 8.06 -1.30 77.66
CA LEU A 10 7.44 -1.07 76.35
C LEU A 10 6.05 -1.68 76.15
N ILE A 11 5.23 -1.77 77.20
CA ILE A 11 3.78 -1.98 77.07
C ILE A 11 3.07 -1.30 78.26
N ALA A 12 2.86 0.02 78.20
CA ALA A 12 1.81 0.75 78.94
C ALA A 12 1.85 2.27 78.61
N ALA A 13 1.96 2.61 77.33
CA ALA A 13 1.60 3.92 76.82
C ALA A 13 0.82 3.72 75.51
N ILE A 14 -0.28 2.98 75.60
CA ILE A 14 -1.26 2.82 74.52
C ILE A 14 -2.60 3.31 75.08
N SER A 15 -2.82 4.62 75.00
CA SER A 15 -4.15 5.25 74.89
C SER A 15 -3.96 6.77 74.85
N GLY A 16 -4.09 7.36 73.66
CA GLY A 16 -4.17 8.82 73.51
C GLY A 16 -3.04 9.47 72.73
N ALA A 17 -2.78 9.03 71.50
CA ALA A 17 -2.11 9.86 70.51
C ALA A 17 -2.79 9.63 69.16
N THR A 18 -3.70 10.53 68.81
CA THR A 18 -4.33 10.60 67.49
C THR A 18 -3.23 10.90 66.47
N ILE A 19 -2.93 9.92 65.61
CA ILE A 19 -2.11 10.11 64.42
C ILE A 19 -2.89 11.04 63.49
N GLN A 20 -2.46 12.30 63.39
CA GLN A 20 -2.84 13.14 62.26
C GLN A 20 -2.08 12.63 61.05
N ALA A 21 -2.67 11.66 60.33
CA ALA A 21 -2.30 11.41 58.96
C ALA A 21 -2.58 12.71 58.20
N GLN A 22 -1.52 13.34 57.68
CA GLN A 22 -1.66 14.47 56.78
C GLN A 22 -2.51 14.00 55.60
N ALA A 23 -3.72 14.55 55.52
CA ALA A 23 -4.64 14.32 54.44
C ALA A 23 -3.92 14.66 53.13
N TYR A 24 -3.70 13.63 52.31
CA TYR A 24 -3.48 13.82 50.89
C TYR A 24 -4.59 14.72 50.37
N ASN A 25 -4.21 15.76 49.63
CA ASN A 25 -5.09 16.72 48.98
C ASN A 25 -6.39 16.04 48.55
N THR A 26 -7.48 16.45 49.18
CA THR A 26 -8.82 16.13 48.72
C THR A 26 -8.91 16.63 47.29
N VAL A 27 -8.95 15.69 46.33
CA VAL A 27 -9.35 15.99 44.96
C VAL A 27 -10.76 16.52 45.08
N THR A 28 -10.90 17.84 45.07
CA THR A 28 -12.20 18.48 44.97
C THR A 28 -12.66 18.21 43.55
N VAL A 29 -13.52 17.21 43.39
CA VAL A 29 -14.24 16.98 42.14
C VAL A 29 -15.21 18.15 42.00
N VAL A 30 -14.74 19.25 41.42
CA VAL A 30 -15.56 20.46 41.24
C VAL A 30 -16.63 20.22 40.17
N GLU A 31 -16.48 19.19 39.33
CA GLU A 31 -17.54 18.66 38.46
C GLU A 31 -17.14 17.25 37.98
N SER A 32 -17.86 16.21 38.38
CA SER A 32 -17.87 14.95 37.65
C SER A 32 -18.87 15.10 36.50
N ARG A 33 -18.39 15.52 35.33
CA ARG A 33 -19.24 15.55 34.13
C ARG A 33 -19.64 14.11 33.81
N PRO A 34 -20.95 13.80 33.76
CA PRO A 34 -21.37 12.42 33.64
C PRO A 34 -20.90 11.82 32.30
N VAL A 35 -20.56 10.53 32.28
CA VAL A 35 -20.10 9.76 31.10
C VAL A 35 -21.01 9.98 29.87
N THR A 36 -22.29 10.28 30.11
CA THR A 36 -23.32 10.68 29.12
C THR A 36 -23.02 11.97 28.36
N THR A 37 -22.15 12.84 28.87
CA THR A 37 -21.87 14.17 28.29
C THR A 37 -20.51 14.29 27.62
N GLN A 38 -19.56 13.40 27.91
CA GLN A 38 -18.21 13.43 27.31
C GLN A 38 -17.84 12.15 26.55
N ILE A 39 -18.34 10.97 26.95
CA ILE A 39 -17.92 9.70 26.35
C ILE A 39 -19.01 9.14 25.44
N LEU A 40 -20.28 9.21 25.84
CA LEU A 40 -21.39 8.71 25.03
C LEU A 40 -21.64 9.49 23.72
N PRO A 41 -21.50 10.84 23.68
CA PRO A 41 -21.56 11.58 22.41
C PRO A 41 -20.38 11.22 21.51
N GLU A 42 -19.21 10.96 22.10
CA GLU A 42 -18.00 10.52 21.39
C GLU A 42 -18.15 9.10 20.83
N MET A 43 -18.76 8.18 21.58
CA MET A 43 -19.11 6.85 21.09
C MET A 43 -20.17 6.90 19.99
N ALA A 44 -21.15 7.79 20.09
CA ALA A 44 -22.16 8.01 19.05
C ALA A 44 -21.55 8.63 17.78
N ALA A 45 -20.59 9.55 17.92
CA ALA A 45 -19.84 10.13 16.81
C ALA A 45 -18.92 9.08 16.15
N ILE A 46 -18.26 8.23 16.95
CA ILE A 46 -17.50 7.07 16.47
C ILE A 46 -18.42 6.10 15.72
N GLN A 47 -19.62 5.81 16.23
CA GLN A 47 -20.61 4.98 15.55
C GLN A 47 -21.12 5.62 14.25
N GLY A 48 -21.27 6.95 14.21
CA GLY A 48 -21.65 7.69 13.00
C GLY A 48 -20.57 7.64 11.92
N VAL A 49 -19.30 7.84 12.30
CA VAL A 49 -18.15 7.72 11.39
C VAL A 49 -17.92 6.28 10.97
N LEU A 50 -18.09 5.31 11.87
CA LEU A 50 -18.11 3.89 11.51
C LEU A 50 -19.27 3.57 10.58
N GLY A 51 -20.41 4.26 10.70
CA GLY A 51 -21.56 4.17 9.80
C GLY A 51 -21.31 4.79 8.42
N GLU A 52 -20.62 5.92 8.33
CA GLU A 52 -20.19 6.52 7.06
C GLU A 52 -19.07 5.71 6.40
N ILE A 53 -18.10 5.22 7.18
CA ILE A 53 -17.09 4.26 6.74
C ILE A 53 -17.78 2.97 6.28
N LEU A 54 -18.81 2.48 6.97
CA LEU A 54 -19.57 1.31 6.58
C LEU A 54 -20.39 1.55 5.30
N ALA A 55 -21.02 2.71 5.15
CA ALA A 55 -21.74 3.09 3.94
C ALA A 55 -20.78 3.25 2.75
N MET A 56 -19.60 3.82 2.97
CA MET A 56 -18.53 3.93 1.99
C MET A 56 -17.87 2.57 1.71
N GLN A 57 -17.74 1.69 2.70
CA GLN A 57 -17.37 0.27 2.53
C GLN A 57 -18.48 -0.52 1.85
N THR A 58 -19.74 -0.07 1.89
CA THR A 58 -20.86 -0.66 1.16
C THR A 58 -20.90 -0.14 -0.28
N ALA A 59 -20.53 1.13 -0.52
CA ALA A 59 -20.38 1.70 -1.86
C ALA A 59 -19.12 1.15 -2.58
N THR A 60 -17.99 1.14 -1.87
CA THR A 60 -16.77 0.44 -2.27
C THR A 60 -17.03 -1.05 -2.36
N GLY A 61 -17.77 -1.61 -1.40
CA GLY A 61 -18.19 -3.00 -1.38
C GLY A 61 -19.15 -3.35 -2.50
N THR A 62 -19.93 -2.42 -3.05
CA THR A 62 -20.78 -2.63 -4.23
C THR A 62 -20.00 -2.48 -5.51
N ALA A 63 -19.02 -1.58 -5.60
CA ALA A 63 -18.07 -1.54 -6.72
C ALA A 63 -17.14 -2.77 -6.72
N ILE A 64 -16.66 -3.18 -5.54
CA ILE A 64 -15.97 -4.45 -5.32
C ILE A 64 -16.91 -5.60 -5.61
N ASN A 65 -18.17 -5.59 -5.18
CA ASN A 65 -19.12 -6.69 -5.46
C ASN A 65 -19.50 -6.73 -6.93
N GLN A 66 -19.58 -5.64 -7.67
CA GLN A 66 -19.76 -5.63 -9.11
C GLN A 66 -18.51 -6.18 -9.82
N ASN A 67 -17.33 -5.78 -9.37
CA ASN A 67 -16.06 -6.34 -9.85
C ASN A 67 -15.85 -7.79 -9.39
N SER A 68 -16.40 -8.18 -8.25
CA SER A 68 -16.35 -9.51 -7.63
C SER A 68 -17.42 -10.41 -8.20
N GLU A 69 -18.56 -9.89 -8.67
CA GLU A 69 -19.55 -10.59 -9.48
C GLU A 69 -18.97 -10.83 -10.87
N LYS A 70 -18.26 -9.86 -11.43
CA LYS A 70 -17.48 -10.05 -12.66
C LYS A 70 -16.34 -11.06 -12.44
N LEU A 71 -15.60 -10.96 -11.33
CA LEU A 71 -14.55 -11.90 -10.96
C LEU A 71 -15.11 -13.30 -10.66
N ALA A 72 -16.24 -13.41 -9.96
CA ALA A 72 -16.92 -14.66 -9.67
C ALA A 72 -17.53 -15.25 -10.94
N THR A 73 -18.00 -14.42 -11.87
CA THR A 73 -18.42 -14.86 -13.21
C THR A 73 -17.23 -15.39 -13.99
N VAL A 74 -16.09 -14.69 -14.00
CA VAL A 74 -14.87 -15.13 -14.69
C VAL A 74 -14.26 -16.35 -14.00
N ILE A 75 -14.26 -16.45 -12.68
CA ILE A 75 -13.82 -17.62 -11.89
C ILE A 75 -14.80 -18.78 -12.08
N ALA A 76 -16.10 -18.53 -12.19
CA ALA A 76 -17.09 -19.57 -12.50
C ALA A 76 -16.92 -20.07 -13.93
N GLN A 77 -16.62 -19.18 -14.89
CA GLN A 77 -16.29 -19.52 -16.27
C GLN A 77 -14.97 -20.29 -16.34
N ASP A 78 -13.93 -19.85 -15.63
CA ASP A 78 -12.64 -20.53 -15.50
C ASP A 78 -12.83 -21.91 -14.86
N GLY A 79 -13.47 -21.99 -13.69
CA GLY A 79 -13.76 -23.25 -13.01
C GLY A 79 -14.69 -24.18 -13.78
N GLN A 80 -15.53 -23.67 -14.70
CA GLN A 80 -16.28 -24.48 -15.67
C GLN A 80 -15.38 -24.95 -16.82
N ALA A 81 -14.54 -24.07 -17.37
CA ALA A 81 -13.57 -24.40 -18.41
C ALA A 81 -12.52 -25.42 -17.91
N THR A 82 -12.02 -25.29 -16.68
CA THR A 82 -11.13 -26.25 -16.01
C THR A 82 -11.84 -27.58 -15.72
N ARG A 83 -13.13 -27.56 -15.34
CA ARG A 83 -13.90 -28.81 -15.18
C ARG A 83 -14.12 -29.50 -16.53
N GLN A 84 -14.43 -28.75 -17.57
CA GLN A 84 -14.51 -29.27 -18.93
C GLN A 84 -13.15 -29.82 -19.37
N GLN A 85 -12.05 -29.12 -19.08
CA GLN A 85 -10.67 -29.56 -19.32
C GLN A 85 -10.34 -30.91 -18.63
N MET A 86 -10.74 -31.11 -17.37
CA MET A 86 -10.54 -32.39 -16.67
C MET A 86 -11.43 -33.52 -17.20
N ILE A 87 -12.64 -33.19 -17.66
CA ILE A 87 -13.60 -34.16 -18.20
C ILE A 87 -13.16 -34.61 -19.61
N PHE A 88 -12.74 -33.68 -20.47
CA PHE A 88 -12.26 -33.98 -21.82
C PHE A 88 -10.85 -34.61 -21.81
N GLY A 89 -9.95 -34.17 -20.93
CA GLY A 89 -8.58 -34.68 -20.83
C GLY A 89 -8.52 -36.18 -20.52
N ASN A 90 -9.41 -36.68 -19.65
CA ASN A 90 -9.44 -38.10 -19.27
C ASN A 90 -9.73 -39.07 -20.43
N GLU A 91 -10.38 -38.62 -21.50
CA GLU A 91 -10.71 -39.46 -22.66
C GLU A 91 -9.58 -39.46 -23.72
N THR A 92 -8.78 -38.39 -23.78
CA THR A 92 -7.64 -38.24 -24.70
C THR A 92 -6.31 -38.71 -24.12
N GLN A 93 -6.12 -38.62 -22.79
CA GLN A 93 -4.86 -38.95 -22.10
C GLN A 93 -4.45 -40.42 -22.30
N ARG A 94 -5.40 -41.36 -22.30
CA ARG A 94 -5.08 -42.79 -22.50
C ARG A 94 -4.52 -43.12 -23.89
N LEU A 95 -4.68 -42.24 -24.89
CA LEU A 95 -4.18 -42.43 -26.25
C LEU A 95 -2.89 -41.63 -26.52
N GLU A 96 -2.70 -40.47 -25.88
CA GLU A 96 -1.49 -39.65 -25.99
C GLU A 96 -0.35 -40.06 -25.02
N ASP A 97 -0.67 -40.57 -23.82
CA ASP A 97 0.33 -41.06 -22.84
C ASP A 97 1.15 -42.24 -23.40
N ALA A 98 0.58 -43.01 -24.33
CA ALA A 98 1.28 -44.07 -25.04
C ALA A 98 2.26 -43.54 -26.11
N ARG A 99 2.14 -42.27 -26.51
CA ARG A 99 2.91 -41.63 -27.60
C ARG A 99 4.00 -40.66 -27.11
N GLN A 100 3.82 -40.02 -25.95
CA GLN A 100 4.69 -38.94 -25.45
C GLN A 100 5.61 -39.32 -24.28
N SER A 101 5.68 -40.59 -23.88
CA SER A 101 6.29 -41.04 -22.62
C SER A 101 7.81 -40.82 -22.44
N TYR A 102 8.53 -40.09 -23.31
CA TYR A 102 9.98 -39.87 -23.15
C TYR A 102 10.55 -38.49 -23.51
N SER A 103 9.75 -37.41 -23.57
CA SER A 103 10.23 -36.04 -23.30
C SER A 103 9.08 -35.05 -23.43
N VAL A 104 8.91 -34.15 -22.45
CA VAL A 104 8.25 -32.86 -22.70
C VAL A 104 9.36 -31.95 -23.21
N PRO A 105 9.42 -31.58 -24.51
CA PRO A 105 10.38 -30.59 -24.97
C PRO A 105 10.16 -29.27 -24.24
N ASP A 106 11.16 -28.40 -24.18
CA ASP A 106 10.99 -26.99 -23.83
C ASP A 106 9.88 -26.41 -24.73
N SER A 107 8.64 -26.40 -24.22
CA SER A 107 7.45 -26.13 -25.02
C SER A 107 7.06 -24.68 -24.86
N ILE A 108 6.54 -24.08 -25.94
CA ILE A 108 5.95 -22.73 -25.91
C ILE A 108 4.87 -22.58 -24.81
N CYS A 109 4.31 -23.70 -24.32
CA CYS A 109 3.31 -23.77 -23.27
C CYS A 109 3.89 -23.76 -21.83
N SER A 110 5.22 -23.78 -21.64
CA SER A 110 5.83 -23.75 -20.30
C SER A 110 5.43 -22.50 -19.52
N GLU A 111 5.17 -22.66 -18.22
CA GLU A 111 4.83 -21.59 -17.27
C GLU A 111 5.96 -21.36 -16.30
N SER A 112 6.64 -20.22 -16.42
CA SER A 112 7.72 -19.83 -15.51
C SER A 112 7.18 -19.09 -14.27
N ALA A 113 5.92 -18.60 -14.34
CA ALA A 113 5.35 -17.73 -13.31
C ALA A 113 5.01 -18.43 -12.00
N SER A 114 4.41 -19.62 -12.08
CA SER A 114 3.95 -20.38 -10.93
C SER A 114 5.09 -20.75 -9.97
N GLY A 115 6.29 -21.00 -10.50
CA GLY A 115 7.47 -21.37 -9.72
C GLY A 115 8.07 -20.23 -8.88
N ILE A 116 7.81 -18.97 -9.24
CA ILE A 116 8.39 -17.80 -8.56
C ILE A 116 7.36 -16.87 -7.90
N ALA A 117 6.05 -17.12 -8.08
CA ALA A 117 5.00 -16.20 -7.62
C ALA A 117 5.12 -15.84 -6.13
N THR A 118 5.37 -16.84 -5.27
CA THR A 118 5.56 -16.64 -3.82
C THR A 118 6.81 -15.84 -3.50
N GLU A 119 7.94 -16.17 -4.14
CA GLU A 119 9.22 -15.48 -3.91
C GLU A 119 9.14 -14.02 -4.36
N SER A 120 8.60 -13.80 -5.57
CA SER A 120 8.41 -12.48 -6.17
C SER A 120 7.49 -11.62 -5.30
N LYS A 121 6.37 -12.16 -4.81
CA LYS A 121 5.47 -11.44 -3.90
C LYS A 121 6.11 -11.13 -2.55
N ASN A 122 6.84 -12.07 -1.95
CA ASN A 122 7.56 -11.82 -0.70
C ASN A 122 8.60 -10.69 -0.85
N ALA A 123 9.31 -10.66 -1.98
CA ALA A 123 10.25 -9.59 -2.29
C ALA A 123 9.53 -8.22 -2.42
N SER A 124 8.40 -8.15 -3.12
CA SER A 124 7.59 -6.94 -3.21
C SER A 124 7.05 -6.49 -1.84
N MET A 125 6.59 -7.41 -0.99
CA MET A 125 6.15 -7.07 0.37
C MET A 125 7.29 -6.53 1.25
N SER A 126 8.50 -7.07 1.10
CA SER A 126 9.70 -6.53 1.75
C SER A 126 10.01 -5.11 1.26
N THR A 127 9.90 -4.87 -0.04
CA THR A 127 10.06 -3.53 -0.63
C THR A 127 9.01 -2.56 -0.12
N ALA A 128 7.73 -2.96 -0.06
CA ALA A 128 6.66 -2.14 0.52
C ALA A 128 6.96 -1.77 1.97
N SER A 129 7.42 -2.73 2.77
CA SER A 129 7.79 -2.50 4.17
C SER A 129 8.92 -1.48 4.30
N LYS A 130 9.93 -1.52 3.43
CA LYS A 130 11.02 -0.52 3.39
C LYS A 130 10.48 0.86 3.00
N LEU A 131 9.72 0.93 1.90
CA LEU A 131 9.16 2.17 1.37
C LEU A 131 8.23 2.88 2.36
N SER A 132 7.52 2.12 3.20
CA SER A 132 6.60 2.65 4.22
C SER A 132 7.25 3.68 5.17
N LYS A 133 8.56 3.61 5.37
CA LYS A 133 9.35 4.53 6.22
C LYS A 133 10.43 5.28 5.43
N GLY A 134 10.30 5.35 4.10
CA GLY A 134 11.25 6.02 3.20
C GLY A 134 12.48 5.18 2.83
N GLY A 135 12.59 3.92 3.28
CA GLY A 135 13.63 3.00 2.82
C GLY A 135 13.40 2.62 1.36
N GLY A 136 14.43 2.74 0.52
CA GLY A 136 14.28 2.52 -0.94
C GLY A 136 13.84 3.77 -1.71
N VAL A 137 13.65 4.91 -1.05
CA VAL A 137 13.50 6.23 -1.70
C VAL A 137 14.88 6.87 -1.83
N SER A 138 15.28 7.25 -3.05
CA SER A 138 16.60 7.82 -3.29
C SER A 138 16.67 9.31 -2.95
N ASN A 139 15.62 10.05 -3.28
CA ASN A 139 15.49 11.47 -2.99
C ASN A 139 15.39 11.70 -1.48
N ARG A 140 16.36 12.46 -0.95
CA ARG A 140 16.49 12.75 0.48
C ARG A 140 15.27 13.47 1.05
N ASN A 141 14.72 14.46 0.35
CA ASN A 141 13.62 15.28 0.86
C ASN A 141 12.32 14.46 0.94
N ILE A 142 12.06 13.60 -0.06
CA ILE A 142 10.92 12.68 -0.05
C ILE A 142 11.08 11.66 1.08
N ARG A 143 12.27 11.07 1.23
CA ARG A 143 12.58 10.12 2.30
C ARG A 143 12.38 10.73 3.70
N GLU A 144 12.88 11.95 3.93
CA GLU A 144 12.71 12.64 5.21
C GLU A 144 11.24 12.93 5.52
N ARG A 145 10.45 13.38 4.54
CA ARG A 145 8.99 13.61 4.73
C ARG A 145 8.19 12.34 5.06
N LEU A 146 8.69 11.17 4.69
CA LEU A 146 8.08 9.89 5.06
C LEU A 146 8.53 9.39 6.44
N ALA A 147 9.82 9.56 6.75
CA ALA A 147 10.41 9.02 7.96
C ALA A 147 10.11 9.86 9.21
N VAL A 148 9.92 11.17 9.05
CA VAL A 148 9.79 12.13 10.15
C VAL A 148 8.34 12.60 10.24
N ALA A 149 7.78 12.55 11.46
CA ALA A 149 6.46 13.12 11.72
C ALA A 149 6.49 14.63 11.48
N ALA A 150 5.46 15.16 10.81
CA ALA A 150 5.41 16.58 10.49
C ALA A 150 5.37 17.46 11.75
N ALA A 151 6.13 18.56 11.72
CA ALA A 151 6.10 19.57 12.77
C ALA A 151 4.75 20.29 12.85
N SER A 152 4.03 20.39 11.73
CA SER A 152 2.62 20.81 11.65
C SER A 152 2.07 20.50 10.25
N PRO A 153 0.75 20.42 10.05
CA PRO A 153 0.15 20.28 8.72
C PRO A 153 0.57 21.40 7.75
N ALA A 154 0.67 22.64 8.24
CA ALA A 154 1.12 23.78 7.43
C ALA A 154 2.59 23.63 6.98
N ARG A 155 3.46 23.16 7.88
CA ARG A 155 4.87 22.91 7.54
C ARG A 155 5.00 21.78 6.53
N GLU A 156 4.21 20.73 6.68
CA GLU A 156 4.20 19.62 5.73
C GLU A 156 3.75 20.05 4.32
N ALA A 157 2.77 20.95 4.22
CA ALA A 157 2.34 21.51 2.94
C ALA A 157 3.45 22.35 2.30
N TYR A 158 4.17 23.15 3.10
CA TYR A 158 5.34 23.92 2.65
C TYR A 158 6.46 23.01 2.13
N ASP A 159 6.81 21.95 2.88
CA ASP A 159 7.83 20.99 2.46
C ASP A 159 7.36 20.19 1.22
N GLY A 160 6.04 19.99 1.06
CA GLY A 160 5.43 19.44 -0.14
C GLY A 160 5.65 20.31 -1.37
N ALA A 161 5.40 21.61 -1.27
CA ALA A 161 5.67 22.56 -2.35
C ALA A 161 7.16 22.57 -2.77
N SER A 162 8.06 22.39 -1.80
CA SER A 162 9.51 22.30 -2.08
C SER A 162 9.89 21.02 -2.84
N ILE A 163 9.17 19.92 -2.64
CA ILE A 163 9.35 18.69 -3.44
C ILE A 163 8.72 18.85 -4.82
N HIS A 164 7.53 19.44 -4.88
CA HIS A 164 6.81 19.69 -6.13
C HIS A 164 7.62 20.55 -7.11
N ALA A 165 8.51 21.42 -6.62
CA ALA A 165 9.44 22.18 -7.45
C ALA A 165 10.30 21.31 -8.41
N GLY A 166 10.52 20.03 -8.09
CA GLY A 166 11.19 19.06 -8.97
C GLY A 166 10.29 18.36 -9.98
N TYR A 167 8.97 18.55 -9.88
CA TYR A 167 7.93 17.85 -10.64
C TYR A 167 6.97 18.82 -11.35
N CYS A 168 7.35 20.09 -11.49
CA CYS A 168 6.52 21.07 -12.18
C CYS A 168 6.12 20.64 -13.59
N THR A 169 4.85 20.85 -13.92
CA THR A 169 4.30 20.70 -15.27
C THR A 169 4.56 21.93 -16.14
N GLU A 170 4.44 21.78 -17.45
CA GLU A 170 4.50 22.91 -18.39
C GLU A 170 3.45 23.98 -18.09
N ALA A 171 2.24 23.55 -17.71
CA ALA A 171 1.15 24.44 -17.35
C ALA A 171 1.44 25.22 -16.05
N GLU A 172 2.06 24.59 -15.06
CA GLU A 172 2.49 25.26 -13.82
C GLU A 172 3.67 26.20 -14.10
N TYR A 173 4.63 25.79 -14.92
CA TYR A 173 5.74 26.64 -15.32
C TYR A 173 5.29 27.88 -16.07
N ALA A 174 4.27 27.78 -16.94
CA ALA A 174 3.69 28.94 -17.61
C ALA A 174 3.07 29.97 -16.63
N ARG A 175 2.65 29.54 -15.43
CA ARG A 175 2.00 30.40 -14.43
C ARG A 175 2.94 30.89 -13.33
N PHE A 176 3.85 30.03 -12.88
CA PHE A 176 4.70 30.23 -11.71
C PHE A 176 6.20 30.03 -12.01
N GLY A 177 6.58 29.91 -13.28
CA GLY A 177 7.94 29.63 -13.72
C GLY A 177 8.97 30.64 -13.21
N GLY A 178 10.15 30.13 -12.82
CA GLY A 178 11.24 30.95 -12.28
C GLY A 178 11.10 31.29 -10.80
N THR A 179 10.03 30.83 -10.15
CA THR A 179 9.87 30.94 -8.68
C THR A 179 10.45 29.72 -7.97
N ALA A 180 10.61 29.80 -6.64
CA ALA A 180 11.10 28.68 -5.84
C ALA A 180 10.17 27.45 -5.85
N VAL A 181 8.85 27.64 -6.09
CA VAL A 181 7.88 26.55 -6.17
C VAL A 181 7.84 25.92 -7.55
N CYS A 182 8.35 26.60 -8.58
CA CYS A 182 8.41 26.10 -9.95
C CYS A 182 9.60 26.68 -10.74
N PRO A 183 10.83 26.27 -10.40
CA PRO A 183 12.04 26.85 -11.00
C PRO A 183 12.20 26.47 -12.48
N SER A 184 11.79 25.25 -12.84
CA SER A 184 11.80 24.70 -14.21
C SER A 184 10.74 23.62 -14.33
N VAL A 185 10.39 23.23 -15.56
CA VAL A 185 9.65 21.98 -15.80
C VAL A 185 10.48 20.81 -15.28
N GLY A 186 9.85 19.88 -14.55
CA GLY A 186 10.50 18.72 -13.99
C GLY A 186 10.84 17.65 -15.05
N GLU A 187 11.78 16.76 -14.74
CA GLU A 187 12.08 15.60 -15.61
C GLU A 187 10.91 14.61 -15.68
N LEU A 188 10.14 14.52 -14.59
CA LEU A 188 8.92 13.72 -14.48
C LEU A 188 7.74 14.64 -14.15
N PRO A 189 7.25 15.46 -15.09
CA PRO A 189 6.22 16.46 -14.83
C PRO A 189 4.98 15.85 -14.18
N GLY A 190 4.47 16.49 -13.12
CA GLY A 190 3.32 16.01 -12.35
C GLY A 190 3.59 14.74 -11.53
N GLY A 191 4.85 14.31 -11.41
CA GLY A 191 5.22 13.05 -10.76
C GLY A 191 4.68 12.88 -9.33
N ASP A 192 4.59 13.96 -8.56
CA ASP A 192 4.10 13.97 -7.18
C ASP A 192 2.61 14.36 -7.02
N SER A 193 1.93 14.65 -8.13
CA SER A 193 0.55 15.20 -8.14
C SER A 193 -0.42 14.46 -9.07
N GLN A 194 0.08 13.66 -10.01
CA GLN A 194 -0.74 12.92 -10.97
C GLN A 194 -0.79 11.42 -10.65
N VAL A 195 -1.99 10.85 -10.68
CA VAL A 195 -2.22 9.41 -10.38
C VAL A 195 -1.48 8.46 -11.31
N ARG A 196 -1.15 8.94 -12.52
CA ARG A 196 -0.32 8.23 -13.50
C ARG A 196 0.98 7.70 -12.88
N SER A 197 1.60 8.43 -11.95
CA SER A 197 2.83 8.01 -11.28
C SER A 197 2.70 6.67 -10.57
N VAL A 198 1.51 6.37 -10.05
CA VAL A 198 1.21 5.08 -9.41
C VAL A 198 0.70 4.07 -10.43
N TYR A 199 -0.08 4.45 -11.45
CA TYR A 199 -0.64 3.44 -12.37
C TYR A 199 0.33 2.98 -13.45
N TYR A 200 1.11 3.89 -14.04
CA TYR A 200 1.83 3.63 -15.29
C TYR A 200 3.30 4.10 -15.25
N GLY A 201 3.76 4.61 -14.10
CA GLY A 201 5.05 5.26 -13.98
C GLY A 201 4.98 6.74 -14.38
N ALA A 202 5.68 7.58 -13.61
CA ALA A 202 5.76 9.00 -13.86
C ALA A 202 6.53 9.28 -15.17
N GLY A 203 6.18 10.37 -15.86
CA GLY A 203 6.80 10.76 -17.12
C GLY A 203 5.98 11.81 -17.87
N THR A 204 6.47 12.22 -19.04
CA THR A 204 5.76 13.12 -19.95
C THR A 204 4.52 12.44 -20.57
N ALA A 205 3.69 13.20 -21.26
CA ALA A 205 2.54 12.67 -22.00
C ALA A 205 2.95 11.52 -22.95
N ASP A 206 4.08 11.67 -23.66
CA ASP A 206 4.60 10.70 -24.62
C ASP A 206 5.39 9.54 -24.01
N THR A 207 5.64 9.57 -22.69
CA THR A 207 6.30 8.44 -22.03
C THR A 207 5.39 7.22 -22.14
N PRO A 208 5.86 6.05 -22.60
CA PRO A 208 5.04 4.83 -22.58
C PRO A 208 4.71 4.41 -21.15
N ALA A 209 3.57 3.74 -20.95
CA ALA A 209 3.28 3.10 -19.68
C ALA A 209 4.34 2.02 -19.39
N ALA A 210 4.84 1.99 -18.15
CA ALA A 210 5.79 1.00 -17.67
C ALA A 210 5.29 0.38 -16.36
N LEU A 211 5.62 -0.89 -16.16
CA LEU A 211 5.24 -1.63 -14.95
C LEU A 211 6.45 -1.98 -14.08
N THR A 212 7.67 -2.01 -14.63
CA THR A 212 8.93 -1.90 -13.89
C THR A 212 9.43 -0.48 -14.00
N TRP A 213 9.57 0.17 -12.85
CA TRP A 213 9.95 1.57 -12.77
C TRP A 213 11.42 1.74 -12.44
N ASP A 214 11.99 2.83 -12.96
CA ASP A 214 13.27 3.30 -12.47
C ASP A 214 13.14 3.95 -11.07
N GLN A 215 14.27 4.27 -10.46
CA GLN A 215 14.29 4.86 -9.13
C GLN A 215 13.63 6.24 -9.05
N LYS A 216 13.68 7.05 -10.11
CA LYS A 216 13.08 8.40 -10.11
C LYS A 216 11.55 8.29 -10.16
N GLN A 217 11.03 7.33 -10.90
CA GLN A 217 9.61 6.99 -10.97
C GLN A 217 9.11 6.44 -9.62
N ILE A 218 9.88 5.58 -8.95
CA ILE A 218 9.57 5.10 -7.59
C ILE A 218 9.49 6.28 -6.60
N ASP A 219 10.46 7.19 -6.64
CA ASP A 219 10.48 8.37 -5.77
C ASP A 219 9.27 9.29 -6.04
N ALA A 220 8.95 9.53 -7.32
CA ALA A 220 7.79 10.33 -7.74
C ALA A 220 6.46 9.72 -7.26
N ALA A 221 6.24 8.43 -7.50
CA ALA A 221 5.06 7.71 -7.06
C ALA A 221 4.94 7.71 -5.52
N THR A 222 6.08 7.63 -4.82
CA THR A 222 6.14 7.71 -3.37
C THR A 222 5.79 9.12 -2.85
N ALA A 223 6.24 10.17 -3.54
CA ALA A 223 5.84 11.55 -3.24
C ALA A 223 4.33 11.77 -3.46
N TYR A 224 3.78 11.23 -4.55
CA TYR A 224 2.33 11.22 -4.80
C TYR A 224 1.55 10.51 -3.70
N MET A 225 1.99 9.33 -3.27
CA MET A 225 1.38 8.61 -2.15
C MET A 225 1.42 9.43 -0.86
N LYS A 226 2.56 10.07 -0.57
CA LYS A 226 2.68 10.94 0.60
C LYS A 226 1.66 12.08 0.55
N ASN A 227 1.52 12.72 -0.60
CA ASN A 227 0.61 13.85 -0.79
C ASN A 227 -0.87 13.45 -0.73
N THR A 228 -1.24 12.26 -1.23
CA THR A 228 -2.65 11.90 -1.45
C THR A 228 -3.23 10.89 -0.46
N ALA A 229 -2.39 10.04 0.15
CA ALA A 229 -2.84 9.00 1.07
C ALA A 229 -2.18 9.05 2.45
N ARG A 230 -1.23 9.95 2.67
CA ARG A 230 -0.59 10.16 3.99
C ARG A 230 -0.48 11.64 4.40
N PRO A 231 -1.57 12.43 4.34
CA PRO A 231 -1.54 13.79 4.88
C PRO A 231 -1.34 13.74 6.42
N SER A 232 -0.86 14.82 7.02
CA SER A 232 -0.90 14.98 8.48
C SER A 232 -2.19 15.63 8.93
N ALA A 233 -2.72 15.18 10.07
CA ALA A 233 -3.89 15.78 10.73
C ALA A 233 -3.52 16.65 11.95
N GLY A 234 -2.28 16.59 12.43
CA GLY A 234 -1.81 17.34 13.60
C GLY A 234 -0.30 17.46 13.63
N ARG A 235 0.22 18.23 14.58
CA ARG A 235 1.67 18.33 14.83
C ARG A 235 2.20 17.17 15.68
N ALA A 236 3.49 16.92 15.58
CA ALA A 236 4.22 16.14 16.58
C ALA A 236 4.33 16.93 17.91
N LEU A 237 3.98 16.28 19.02
CA LEU A 237 4.19 16.83 20.37
C LEU A 237 5.64 16.60 20.83
N GLY A 238 6.18 17.54 21.58
CA GLY A 238 7.47 17.44 22.25
C GLY A 238 7.43 16.56 23.51
N LYS A 239 8.60 16.12 23.97
CA LYS A 239 8.74 15.20 25.13
C LYS A 239 8.10 15.71 26.43
N GLY A 240 8.06 17.03 26.65
CA GLY A 240 7.40 17.60 27.83
C GLY A 240 5.87 17.58 27.72
N GLU A 241 5.35 17.86 26.54
CA GLU A 241 3.91 17.97 26.26
C GLU A 241 3.18 16.65 26.46
N VAL A 242 3.79 15.54 26.03
CA VAL A 242 3.19 14.20 26.09
C VAL A 242 3.00 13.66 27.51
N ASN A 243 3.58 14.29 28.54
CA ASN A 243 3.42 13.83 29.92
C ASN A 243 2.14 14.33 30.59
N THR A 244 1.52 15.38 30.04
CA THR A 244 0.23 15.91 30.51
C THR A 244 -0.93 14.97 30.13
N GLN A 245 -2.07 15.06 30.84
CA GLN A 245 -3.25 14.27 30.49
C GLN A 245 -3.70 14.54 29.04
N SER A 246 -3.78 15.81 28.65
CA SER A 246 -4.15 16.23 27.30
C SER A 246 -3.13 15.77 26.26
N GLY A 247 -1.83 15.81 26.57
CA GLY A 247 -0.77 15.32 25.69
C GLY A 247 -0.83 13.82 25.46
N ARG A 248 -1.13 13.03 26.51
CA ARG A 248 -1.34 11.58 26.38
C ARG A 248 -2.56 11.26 25.51
N THR A 249 -3.67 11.97 25.72
CA THR A 249 -4.88 11.81 24.90
C THR A 249 -4.61 12.18 23.44
N TYR A 250 -3.88 13.28 23.20
CA TYR A 250 -3.48 13.69 21.85
C TYR A 250 -2.66 12.60 21.15
N VAL A 251 -1.65 12.04 21.82
CA VAL A 251 -0.83 10.95 21.25
C VAL A 251 -1.67 9.71 20.94
N GLY A 252 -2.64 9.38 21.79
CA GLY A 252 -3.59 8.30 21.54
C GLY A 252 -4.36 8.50 20.23
N LEU A 253 -5.00 9.67 20.05
CA LEU A 253 -5.73 9.99 18.83
C LEU A 253 -4.82 10.07 17.60
N GLN A 254 -3.61 10.60 17.74
CA GLN A 254 -2.64 10.64 16.65
C GLN A 254 -2.22 9.22 16.23
N ASN A 255 -2.12 8.28 17.16
CA ASN A 255 -1.81 6.89 16.87
C ASN A 255 -2.98 6.18 16.15
N GLU A 256 -4.22 6.43 16.58
CA GLU A 256 -5.43 5.94 15.88
C GLU A 256 -5.48 6.46 14.44
N TYR A 257 -5.27 7.77 14.25
CA TYR A 257 -5.15 8.38 12.93
C TYR A 257 -4.07 7.71 12.08
N ASN A 258 -2.87 7.54 12.62
CA ASN A 258 -1.75 6.92 11.90
C ASN A 258 -2.06 5.47 11.50
N GLY A 259 -2.81 4.72 12.31
CA GLY A 259 -3.27 3.37 11.95
C GLY A 259 -4.20 3.37 10.74
N ILE A 260 -5.13 4.33 10.67
CA ILE A 260 -6.02 4.47 9.50
C ILE A 260 -5.23 4.93 8.26
N ILE A 261 -4.30 5.86 8.43
CA ILE A 261 -3.44 6.34 7.33
C ILE A 261 -2.51 5.25 6.80
N ASP A 262 -2.02 4.35 7.66
CA ASP A 262 -1.26 3.19 7.21
C ASP A 262 -2.10 2.32 6.27
N ALA A 263 -3.32 1.97 6.67
CA ALA A 263 -4.28 1.22 5.84
C ALA A 263 -4.65 1.97 4.54
N ALA A 264 -4.92 3.28 4.64
CA ALA A 264 -5.26 4.13 3.50
C ALA A 264 -4.15 4.20 2.44
N SER A 265 -2.90 4.19 2.88
CA SER A 265 -1.74 4.25 1.99
C SER A 265 -1.33 2.90 1.41
N ASN A 266 -1.75 1.79 2.01
CA ASN A 266 -1.32 0.44 1.65
C ASN A 266 -1.56 0.07 0.17
N PRO A 267 -2.69 0.42 -0.47
CA PRO A 267 -2.92 0.12 -1.89
C PRO A 267 -1.87 0.76 -2.81
N GLN A 268 -1.57 2.04 -2.60
CA GLN A 268 -0.56 2.75 -3.38
C GLN A 268 0.84 2.21 -3.08
N LEU A 269 1.16 2.00 -1.79
CA LEU A 269 2.44 1.46 -1.36
C LEU A 269 2.73 0.08 -1.97
N SER A 270 1.75 -0.82 -1.92
CA SER A 270 1.85 -2.17 -2.50
C SER A 270 2.05 -2.12 -4.00
N LEU A 271 1.35 -1.20 -4.69
CA LEU A 271 1.45 -1.04 -6.12
C LEU A 271 2.82 -0.47 -6.54
N ILE A 272 3.35 0.52 -5.80
CA ILE A 272 4.71 1.03 -5.99
C ILE A 272 5.74 -0.10 -5.80
N ALA A 273 5.58 -0.92 -4.77
CA ALA A 273 6.49 -2.02 -4.48
C ALA A 273 6.39 -3.18 -5.48
N ASP A 274 5.19 -3.47 -5.98
CA ASP A 274 4.96 -4.45 -7.05
C ASP A 274 5.54 -3.96 -8.39
N SER A 275 5.72 -2.65 -8.57
CA SER A 275 6.36 -2.02 -9.73
C SER A 275 7.86 -1.74 -9.59
N ALA A 276 8.44 -1.93 -8.40
CA ALA A 276 9.89 -1.84 -8.21
C ALA A 276 10.61 -3.05 -8.84
N PRO A 277 11.85 -2.89 -9.37
CA PRO A 277 12.61 -4.00 -9.93
C PRO A 277 12.76 -5.17 -8.94
N ASN A 278 12.49 -6.40 -9.41
CA ASN A 278 12.49 -7.59 -8.56
C ASN A 278 13.39 -8.70 -9.12
N GLU A 279 14.56 -8.90 -8.51
CA GLU A 279 15.54 -9.88 -8.99
C GLU A 279 15.06 -11.33 -8.93
N ALA A 280 14.05 -11.64 -8.10
CA ALA A 280 13.45 -12.97 -8.06
C ALA A 280 12.86 -13.39 -9.42
N THR A 281 12.52 -12.42 -10.28
CA THR A 281 11.99 -12.71 -11.63
C THR A 281 13.06 -13.09 -12.64
N ARG A 282 14.35 -12.89 -12.34
CA ARG A 282 15.45 -13.04 -13.31
C ARG A 282 15.52 -14.44 -13.93
N LYS A 283 15.53 -15.48 -13.09
CA LYS A 283 15.69 -16.86 -13.57
C LYS A 283 14.51 -17.29 -14.43
N ALA A 284 13.29 -17.03 -13.93
CA ALA A 284 12.06 -17.34 -14.65
C ALA A 284 11.99 -16.60 -15.99
N LEU A 285 12.35 -15.31 -16.01
CA LEU A 285 12.42 -14.54 -17.25
C LEU A 285 13.44 -15.13 -18.22
N ALA A 286 14.65 -15.43 -17.76
CA ALA A 286 15.70 -16.00 -18.61
C ALA A 286 15.27 -17.35 -19.24
N GLU A 287 14.55 -18.18 -18.50
CA GLU A 287 13.96 -19.43 -19.00
C GLU A 287 12.88 -19.13 -20.05
N THR A 288 11.96 -18.20 -19.78
CA THR A 288 10.91 -17.81 -20.72
C THR A 288 11.45 -17.26 -22.03
N LEU A 289 12.52 -16.46 -21.98
CA LEU A 289 13.13 -15.84 -23.14
C LEU A 289 13.94 -16.83 -24.02
N GLN A 290 14.02 -18.12 -23.65
CA GLN A 290 14.56 -19.14 -24.55
C GLN A 290 13.64 -19.42 -25.75
N SER A 291 12.36 -19.08 -25.63
CA SER A 291 11.41 -19.13 -26.74
C SER A 291 11.49 -17.86 -27.59
N ASP A 292 11.71 -18.02 -28.89
CA ASP A 292 11.82 -16.90 -29.85
C ASP A 292 10.57 -16.00 -29.84
N SER A 293 9.38 -16.58 -29.78
CA SER A 293 8.14 -15.80 -29.71
C SER A 293 8.01 -15.03 -28.39
N ALA A 294 8.44 -15.60 -27.27
CA ALA A 294 8.47 -14.88 -26.00
C ALA A 294 9.52 -13.76 -25.98
N ALA A 295 10.70 -13.99 -26.58
CA ALA A 295 11.74 -12.98 -26.73
C ALA A 295 11.26 -11.80 -27.60
N ALA A 296 10.62 -12.07 -28.73
CA ALA A 296 10.05 -11.04 -29.59
C ALA A 296 8.98 -10.20 -28.86
N TYR A 297 8.13 -10.84 -28.05
CA TYR A 297 7.12 -10.14 -27.26
C TYR A 297 7.74 -9.29 -26.14
N PHE A 298 8.78 -9.79 -25.47
CA PHE A 298 9.56 -9.03 -24.50
C PHE A 298 10.16 -7.77 -25.12
N ASP A 299 10.78 -7.89 -26.29
CA ASP A 299 11.35 -6.77 -27.03
C ASP A 299 10.29 -5.74 -27.45
N GLN A 300 9.04 -6.16 -27.65
CA GLN A 300 7.95 -5.26 -27.99
C GLN A 300 7.41 -4.51 -26.76
N ILE A 301 7.13 -5.21 -25.67
CA ILE A 301 6.28 -4.69 -24.58
C ILE A 301 7.03 -4.35 -23.30
N ALA A 302 8.18 -4.96 -23.04
CA ALA A 302 8.85 -4.81 -21.75
C ALA A 302 9.36 -3.37 -21.58
N SER A 303 9.30 -2.88 -20.35
CA SER A 303 9.80 -1.57 -19.97
C SER A 303 11.30 -1.46 -20.24
N LYS A 304 11.76 -0.22 -20.44
CA LYS A 304 13.19 0.06 -20.63
C LYS A 304 14.02 -0.45 -19.45
N GLU A 305 13.49 -0.32 -18.23
CA GLU A 305 14.16 -0.77 -17.01
C GLU A 305 14.29 -2.30 -16.98
N ALA A 306 13.24 -3.04 -17.32
CA ALA A 306 13.28 -4.50 -17.40
C ALA A 306 14.29 -5.00 -18.43
N LYS A 307 14.28 -4.40 -19.63
CA LYS A 307 15.25 -4.70 -20.71
C LYS A 307 16.68 -4.44 -20.29
N SER A 308 16.94 -3.32 -19.62
CA SER A 308 18.29 -2.97 -19.17
C SER A 308 18.81 -3.91 -18.07
N ARG A 309 17.92 -4.43 -17.21
CA ARG A 309 18.30 -5.22 -16.04
C ARG A 309 18.34 -6.73 -16.29
N GLY A 310 17.58 -7.20 -17.27
CA GLY A 310 17.34 -8.62 -17.50
C GLY A 310 16.45 -9.26 -16.42
N TYR A 311 15.63 -8.46 -15.73
CA TYR A 311 14.60 -8.90 -14.79
C TYR A 311 13.53 -7.81 -14.65
N MET A 312 12.32 -8.21 -14.27
CA MET A 312 11.14 -7.36 -14.19
C MET A 312 10.75 -7.05 -12.74
N SER A 313 9.84 -6.10 -12.56
CA SER A 313 9.01 -6.02 -11.36
C SER A 313 8.01 -7.18 -11.33
N THR A 314 7.44 -7.45 -10.16
CA THR A 314 6.40 -8.47 -10.00
C THR A 314 5.19 -8.17 -10.89
N ARG A 315 4.77 -6.91 -10.94
CA ARG A 315 3.61 -6.46 -11.72
C ARG A 315 3.84 -6.59 -13.22
N GLU A 316 5.04 -6.22 -13.71
CA GLU A 316 5.36 -6.36 -15.12
C GLU A 316 5.46 -7.83 -15.52
N PHE A 317 6.09 -8.66 -14.67
CA PHE A 317 6.25 -10.08 -14.94
C PHE A 317 4.90 -10.81 -15.03
N GLU A 318 3.97 -10.55 -14.10
CA GLU A 318 2.59 -11.06 -14.16
C GLU A 318 1.88 -10.65 -15.48
N SER A 319 2.01 -9.38 -15.86
CA SER A 319 1.41 -8.86 -17.09
C SER A 319 2.06 -9.43 -18.37
N PHE A 320 3.38 -9.63 -18.35
CA PHE A 320 4.13 -10.23 -19.45
C PHE A 320 3.72 -11.69 -19.65
N GLU A 321 3.65 -12.48 -18.58
CA GLU A 321 3.25 -13.90 -18.64
C GLU A 321 1.82 -14.07 -19.16
N ALA A 322 0.88 -13.23 -18.72
CA ALA A 322 -0.48 -13.24 -19.25
C ALA A 322 -0.54 -12.81 -20.73
N GLY A 323 0.22 -11.76 -21.08
CA GLY A 323 0.21 -11.19 -22.43
C GLY A 323 0.91 -12.05 -23.47
N ARG A 324 2.05 -12.67 -23.13
CA ARG A 324 2.88 -13.41 -24.10
C ARG A 324 2.20 -14.64 -24.70
N ARG A 325 1.11 -15.12 -24.08
CA ARG A 325 0.31 -16.27 -24.52
C ARG A 325 -0.96 -15.87 -25.28
N TYR A 326 -1.44 -14.64 -25.09
CA TYR A 326 -2.69 -14.17 -25.70
C TYR A 326 -2.48 -13.05 -26.73
N ALA A 327 -1.72 -12.01 -26.38
CA ALA A 327 -1.50 -10.83 -27.21
C ALA A 327 -0.30 -10.96 -28.16
N ASN A 328 0.51 -12.00 -28.00
CA ASN A 328 1.69 -12.24 -28.83
C ASN A 328 1.32 -12.97 -30.12
N THR A 329 1.39 -12.27 -31.25
CA THR A 329 1.06 -12.85 -32.56
C THR A 329 2.02 -13.97 -32.96
N ALA A 330 3.30 -13.89 -32.59
CA ALA A 330 4.27 -14.94 -32.88
C ALA A 330 3.91 -16.24 -32.14
N TYR A 331 3.53 -16.13 -30.87
CA TYR A 331 3.04 -17.27 -30.09
C TYR A 331 1.78 -17.89 -30.70
N LEU A 332 0.84 -17.07 -31.20
CA LEU A 332 -0.38 -17.58 -31.83
C LEU A 332 -0.10 -18.31 -33.14
N THR A 333 0.92 -17.88 -33.90
CA THR A 333 1.43 -18.58 -35.08
C THR A 333 2.08 -19.91 -34.69
N ASP A 334 3.00 -19.90 -33.73
CA ASP A 334 3.65 -21.12 -33.22
C ASP A 334 2.59 -22.14 -32.76
N LEU A 335 1.59 -21.67 -32.00
CA LEU A 335 0.48 -22.49 -31.53
C LEU A 335 -0.34 -23.06 -32.68
N GLN A 336 -0.56 -22.29 -33.76
CA GLN A 336 -1.30 -22.75 -34.94
C GLN A 336 -0.53 -23.82 -35.72
N GLU A 337 0.81 -23.76 -35.72
CA GLU A 337 1.71 -24.68 -36.40
C GLU A 337 1.99 -25.97 -35.59
N MET A 338 1.70 -25.98 -34.29
CA MET A 338 1.80 -27.19 -33.46
C MET A 338 0.94 -28.32 -34.04
N GLN A 339 1.55 -29.49 -34.25
CA GLN A 339 0.80 -30.71 -34.60
C GLN A 339 -0.01 -31.20 -33.38
N GLY A 340 -1.27 -31.60 -33.58
CA GLY A 340 -2.14 -32.06 -32.49
C GLY A 340 -3.61 -31.68 -32.68
N ASP A 341 -4.43 -31.98 -31.69
CA ASP A 341 -5.88 -31.74 -31.70
C ASP A 341 -6.20 -30.23 -31.79
N ASN A 342 -7.05 -29.87 -32.76
CA ASN A 342 -7.59 -28.50 -32.90
C ASN A 342 -8.31 -28.04 -31.62
N LEU A 343 -8.95 -28.97 -30.91
CA LEU A 343 -9.67 -28.67 -29.67
C LEU A 343 -8.70 -28.24 -28.54
N LEU A 344 -7.56 -28.91 -28.42
CA LEU A 344 -6.55 -28.55 -27.42
C LEU A 344 -5.93 -27.18 -27.70
N ARG A 345 -5.68 -26.83 -28.97
CA ARG A 345 -5.22 -25.49 -29.35
C ARG A 345 -6.24 -24.41 -29.00
N GLU A 346 -7.51 -24.66 -29.29
CA GLU A 346 -8.58 -23.72 -28.98
C GLU A 346 -8.79 -23.55 -27.46
N LEU A 347 -8.58 -24.64 -26.70
CA LEU A 347 -8.55 -24.60 -25.25
C LEU A 347 -7.41 -23.69 -24.73
N VAL A 348 -6.18 -23.87 -25.23
CA VAL A 348 -5.03 -23.02 -24.84
C VAL A 348 -5.29 -21.53 -25.14
N ARG A 349 -5.90 -21.22 -26.29
CA ARG A 349 -6.30 -19.84 -26.63
C ARG A 349 -7.32 -19.28 -25.65
N THR A 350 -8.36 -20.05 -25.34
CA THR A 350 -9.42 -19.63 -24.41
C THR A 350 -8.86 -19.39 -23.01
N THR A 351 -8.04 -20.29 -22.49
CA THR A 351 -7.38 -20.12 -21.18
C THR A 351 -6.45 -18.91 -21.15
N SER A 352 -5.67 -18.69 -22.21
CA SER A 352 -4.77 -17.53 -22.31
C SER A 352 -5.55 -16.21 -22.34
N GLN A 353 -6.69 -16.19 -23.05
CA GLN A 353 -7.61 -15.05 -23.03
C GLN A 353 -8.16 -14.77 -21.63
N ILE A 354 -8.60 -15.81 -20.92
CA ILE A 354 -9.13 -15.67 -19.55
C ILE A 354 -8.05 -15.10 -18.62
N ASN A 355 -6.82 -15.63 -18.68
CA ASN A 355 -5.70 -15.14 -17.87
C ASN A 355 -5.37 -13.66 -18.16
N TRP A 356 -5.40 -13.27 -19.43
CA TRP A 356 -5.22 -11.87 -19.83
C TRP A 356 -6.32 -10.96 -19.26
N GLN A 357 -7.58 -11.38 -19.36
CA GLN A 357 -8.72 -10.64 -18.80
C GLN A 357 -8.69 -10.57 -17.26
N LEU A 358 -8.25 -11.63 -16.59
CA LEU A 358 -8.06 -11.66 -15.14
C LEU A 358 -6.95 -10.69 -14.71
N ASN A 359 -5.85 -10.62 -15.46
CA ASN A 359 -4.79 -9.64 -15.20
C ASN A 359 -5.30 -8.20 -15.36
N ASP A 360 -6.07 -7.89 -16.41
CA ASP A 360 -6.69 -6.56 -16.58
C ASP A 360 -7.66 -6.23 -15.44
N LEU A 361 -8.50 -7.18 -15.03
CA LEU A 361 -9.42 -7.00 -13.90
C LEU A 361 -8.67 -6.76 -12.58
N LYS A 362 -7.57 -7.48 -12.34
CA LYS A 362 -6.69 -7.25 -11.18
C LYS A 362 -6.13 -5.83 -11.18
N GLU A 363 -5.72 -5.31 -12.34
CA GLU A 363 -5.26 -3.93 -12.47
C GLU A 363 -6.37 -2.91 -12.21
N GLN A 364 -7.58 -3.13 -12.74
CA GLN A 364 -8.74 -2.27 -12.45
C GLN A 364 -9.09 -2.26 -10.95
N ILE A 365 -9.05 -3.41 -10.28
CA ILE A 365 -9.27 -3.51 -8.82
C ILE A 365 -8.18 -2.76 -8.06
N ARG A 366 -6.91 -2.90 -8.46
CA ARG A 366 -5.79 -2.14 -7.87
C ARG A 366 -6.01 -0.63 -8.00
N GLN A 367 -6.47 -0.14 -9.16
CA GLN A 367 -6.79 1.27 -9.36
C GLN A 367 -7.94 1.74 -8.46
N GLY A 368 -9.01 0.95 -8.35
CA GLY A 368 -10.11 1.21 -7.43
C GLY A 368 -9.67 1.28 -5.97
N ASN A 369 -8.79 0.37 -5.53
CA ASN A 369 -8.24 0.37 -4.18
C ASN A 369 -7.40 1.61 -3.88
N VAL A 370 -6.70 2.17 -4.88
CA VAL A 370 -5.98 3.45 -4.73
C VAL A 370 -6.96 4.60 -4.42
N ILE A 371 -8.07 4.68 -5.14
CA ILE A 371 -9.10 5.70 -4.91
C ILE A 371 -9.73 5.52 -3.52
N ALA A 372 -10.10 4.29 -3.16
CA ALA A 372 -10.66 3.97 -1.84
C ALA A 372 -9.69 4.33 -0.70
N GLY A 373 -8.40 4.08 -0.88
CA GLY A 373 -7.35 4.48 0.06
C GLY A 373 -7.26 6.00 0.22
N GLN A 374 -7.27 6.76 -0.88
CA GLN A 374 -7.26 8.23 -0.83
C GLN A 374 -8.51 8.79 -0.14
N GLN A 375 -9.68 8.22 -0.41
CA GLN A 375 -10.92 8.62 0.25
C GLN A 375 -10.86 8.35 1.75
N LEU A 376 -10.37 7.17 2.17
CA LEU A 376 -10.16 6.86 3.58
C LEU A 376 -9.21 7.85 4.26
N ALA A 377 -8.12 8.23 3.58
CA ALA A 377 -7.18 9.22 4.09
C ALA A 377 -7.84 10.60 4.31
N LEU A 378 -8.67 11.04 3.35
CA LEU A 378 -9.41 12.30 3.44
C LEU A 378 -10.41 12.29 4.60
N THR A 379 -11.22 11.23 4.72
CA THR A 379 -12.20 11.08 5.81
C THR A 379 -11.51 11.05 7.17
N ALA A 380 -10.43 10.28 7.30
CA ALA A 380 -9.64 10.22 8.52
C ALA A 380 -9.09 11.62 8.88
N ARG A 381 -8.50 12.32 7.91
CA ARG A 381 -7.97 13.66 8.15
C ARG A 381 -9.06 14.60 8.65
N GLN A 382 -10.21 14.67 7.97
CA GLN A 382 -11.31 15.56 8.35
C GLN A 382 -11.80 15.30 9.78
N TYR A 383 -11.89 14.04 10.18
CA TYR A 383 -12.32 13.67 11.53
C TYR A 383 -11.29 13.98 12.62
N TYR A 384 -10.02 13.62 12.39
CA TYR A 384 -8.97 13.77 13.41
C TYR A 384 -8.39 15.18 13.48
N GLU A 385 -8.33 15.94 12.39
CA GLU A 385 -7.72 17.28 12.35
C GLU A 385 -8.41 18.25 13.34
N GLN A 386 -9.74 18.23 13.39
CA GLN A 386 -10.50 19.07 14.32
C GLN A 386 -10.24 18.70 15.79
N ARG A 387 -10.18 17.40 16.09
CA ARG A 387 -9.98 16.88 17.45
C ARG A 387 -8.57 17.14 17.96
N LEU A 388 -7.58 16.88 17.10
CA LEU A 388 -6.17 17.15 17.40
C LEU A 388 -5.96 18.64 17.63
N SER A 389 -6.53 19.51 16.80
CA SER A 389 -6.48 20.96 16.99
C SER A 389 -7.10 21.41 18.33
N SER A 390 -8.24 20.83 18.72
CA SER A 390 -8.89 21.12 20.01
C SER A 390 -8.02 20.73 21.21
N LEU A 391 -7.43 19.53 21.18
CA LEU A 391 -6.54 19.05 22.23
C LEU A 391 -5.23 19.82 22.28
N GLU A 392 -4.70 20.24 21.13
CA GLU A 392 -3.49 21.06 21.05
C GLU A 392 -3.62 22.36 21.85
N MET A 393 -4.78 23.04 21.78
CA MET A 393 -5.05 24.23 22.60
C MET A 393 -4.97 23.92 24.10
N SER A 394 -5.48 22.75 24.52
CA SER A 394 -5.43 22.30 25.92
C SER A 394 -4.02 21.92 26.37
N VAL A 395 -3.21 21.32 25.49
CA VAL A 395 -1.79 21.03 25.73
C VAL A 395 -1.01 22.32 25.95
N ASN A 396 -1.22 23.31 25.09
CA ASN A 396 -0.51 24.60 25.17
C ASN A 396 -0.85 25.36 26.46
N GLN A 397 -2.10 25.28 26.94
CA GLN A 397 -2.53 25.89 28.21
C GLN A 397 -1.96 25.18 29.44
N GLY A 398 -1.80 23.85 29.38
CA GLY A 398 -1.25 23.05 30.47
C GLY A 398 0.26 23.28 30.72
N ASN A 399 1.00 23.71 29.69
CA ASN A 399 2.42 24.03 29.78
C ASN A 399 2.73 25.48 30.21
N ALA A 400 1.73 26.35 30.29
CA ALA A 400 1.90 27.76 30.65
C ALA A 400 1.95 28.01 32.18
N ARG A 401 2.23 26.97 32.99
CA ARG A 401 2.27 27.04 34.46
C ARG A 401 3.62 26.63 35.03
#